data_AF-A0A9E0JWW9-F1
#
_entry.id   AF-A0A9E0JWW9-F1
#
_cell.length_a   1.000
_cell.length_b   1.000
_cell.length_c   1.000
_cell.angle_alpha   90.00
_cell.angle_beta   90.00
_cell.angle_gamma   90.00
#
_symmetry.space_group_name_H-M   'P 1'
#
loop_
_entity.id
_entity.type
_entity.pdbx_description
1 polymer ?
#
loop_
_entity_poly.entity_id
_entity_poly.type
_entity_poly.pdbx_seq_one_letter_code
_entity_poly.pdbx_strand_id
1 'polypeptide(L)'
;MTLSASFRKRLKYFDLEISFACRAGKMLVMIGPSGGGKTTVIRMLAGLTMPDAGRVVFGDEVWFDSARNIHLKPQKRRLGYVFQDYSLF
;
A
#
# COMPACT_ATOMS: atom_id res chain seq x y z
N MET A 1 13.69 4.29 9.84
CA MET A 1 12.36 3.78 9.44
C MET A 1 12.41 3.29 8.00
N THR A 2 11.74 2.17 7.69
CA THR A 2 11.68 1.60 6.33
C THR A 2 10.27 1.06 6.13
N LEU A 3 9.67 1.36 4.98
CA LEU A 3 8.42 0.76 4.53
C LEU A 3 8.76 -0.48 3.72
N SER A 4 8.31 -1.65 4.15
CA SER A 4 8.43 -2.89 3.41
C SER A 4 7.04 -3.45 3.13
N ALA A 5 6.78 -3.81 1.88
CA ALA A 5 5.49 -4.33 1.47
C ALA A 5 5.67 -5.50 0.50
N SER A 6 4.99 -6.60 0.80
CA SER A 6 4.88 -7.76 -0.08
C SER A 6 3.46 -8.28 0.01
N PHE A 7 2.67 -8.10 -1.05
CA PHE A 7 1.26 -8.47 -1.03
C PHE A 7 0.72 -8.77 -2.41
N ARG A 8 -0.45 -9.42 -2.42
CA ARG A 8 -1.19 -9.74 -3.63
C ARG A 8 -2.66 -9.33 -3.54
N LYS A 9 -3.25 -9.01 -4.68
CA LYS A 9 -4.67 -8.70 -4.84
C LYS A 9 -5.15 -9.19 -6.19
N ARG A 10 -6.20 -10.00 -6.20
CA ARG A 10 -6.96 -10.33 -7.41
C ARG A 10 -7.80 -9.13 -7.81
N LEU A 11 -7.56 -8.62 -9.00
CA LEU A 11 -8.35 -7.56 -9.62
C LEU A 11 -9.21 -8.16 -10.73
N LYS A 12 -10.13 -7.36 -11.27
CA LYS A 12 -11.11 -7.83 -12.27
C LYS A 12 -10.45 -8.47 -13.50
N TYR A 13 -9.32 -7.94 -13.94
CA TYR A 13 -8.68 -8.33 -15.22
C TYR A 13 -7.31 -8.97 -15.06
N PHE A 14 -6.70 -8.92 -13.87
CA PHE A 14 -5.38 -9.47 -13.61
C PHE A 14 -5.15 -9.69 -12.11
N ASP A 15 -4.19 -10.54 -11.77
CA ASP A 15 -3.68 -10.68 -10.41
C ASP A 15 -2.51 -9.72 -10.22
N LEU A 16 -2.61 -8.86 -9.19
CA LEU A 16 -1.54 -7.92 -8.82
C LEU A 16 -0.70 -8.54 -7.71
N GLU A 17 0.60 -8.65 -7.93
CA GLU A 17 1.59 -9.06 -6.92
C GLU A 17 2.74 -8.05 -6.91
N ILE A 18 3.13 -7.59 -5.72
CA ILE A 18 4.22 -6.64 -5.58
C ILE A 18 5.03 -6.92 -4.33
N SER A 19 6.36 -6.73 -4.44
CA SER A 19 7.29 -6.77 -3.32
C SER A 19 8.30 -5.63 -3.46
N PHE A 20 8.38 -4.75 -2.46
CA PHE A 20 9.34 -3.65 -2.46
C PHE A 20 9.67 -3.19 -1.04
N ALA A 21 10.76 -2.43 -0.92
CA ALA A 21 11.11 -1.70 0.29
C ALA A 21 11.54 -0.27 -0.04
N CYS A 22 11.15 0.69 0.80
CA CYS A 22 11.53 2.08 0.71
C CYS A 22 12.12 2.55 2.05
N ARG A 23 13.40 2.92 2.03
CA ARG A 23 14.11 3.42 3.21
C ARG A 23 13.73 4.87 3.49
N ALA A 24 13.77 5.28 4.76
CA ALA A 24 13.59 6.68 5.13
C ALA A 24 14.52 7.61 4.34
N GLY A 25 13.99 8.77 3.94
CA GLY A 25 14.72 9.76 3.13
C GLY A 25 14.91 9.37 1.65
N LYS A 26 14.30 8.27 1.19
CA LYS A 26 14.29 7.88 -0.22
C LYS A 26 12.93 8.13 -0.85
N MET A 27 12.96 8.60 -2.09
CA MET A 27 11.78 8.69 -2.94
C MET A 27 11.72 7.43 -3.79
N LEU A 28 10.59 6.72 -3.70
CA LEU A 28 10.27 5.60 -4.57
C LEU A 28 9.15 6.04 -5.51
N VAL A 29 9.33 5.78 -6.81
CA VAL A 29 8.36 6.15 -7.85
C VAL A 29 7.84 4.89 -8.51
N MET A 30 6.52 4.75 -8.60
CA MET A 30 5.85 3.68 -9.34
C MET A 30 5.35 4.22 -10.68
N ILE A 31 5.89 3.69 -11.78
CA ILE A 31 5.58 4.12 -13.15
C ILE A 31 4.90 2.96 -13.88
N GLY A 32 3.95 3.28 -14.75
CA GLY A 32 3.26 2.30 -15.58
C GLY A 32 2.02 2.88 -16.26
N PRO A 33 1.41 2.15 -17.21
CA PRO A 33 0.24 2.62 -17.95
C PRO A 33 -0.98 2.85 -17.06
N SER A 34 -1.95 3.63 -17.54
CA SER A 34 -3.26 3.73 -16.88
C SER A 34 -3.89 2.34 -16.72
N GLY A 35 -4.55 2.10 -15.60
CA GLY A 35 -5.11 0.78 -15.27
C GLY A 35 -4.12 -0.26 -14.74
N GLY A 36 -2.80 0.01 -14.73
CA GLY A 36 -1.78 -0.91 -14.22
C GLY A 36 -1.75 -1.11 -12.69
N GLY A 37 -2.78 -0.68 -11.95
CA GLY A 37 -2.91 -0.93 -10.50
C GLY A 37 -2.16 0.03 -9.57
N LYS A 38 -1.51 1.09 -10.09
CA LYS A 38 -0.71 2.04 -9.29
C LYS A 38 -1.49 2.67 -8.13
N THR A 39 -2.62 3.31 -8.44
CA THR A 39 -3.49 3.93 -7.43
C THR A 39 -4.02 2.88 -6.45
N THR A 40 -4.32 1.67 -6.92
CA THR A 40 -4.74 0.56 -6.06
C THR A 40 -3.66 0.17 -5.06
N VAL A 41 -2.39 0.08 -5.49
CA VAL A 41 -1.26 -0.18 -4.60
C VAL A 41 -1.13 0.92 -3.54
N ILE A 42 -1.13 2.19 -3.94
CA ILE A 42 -1.02 3.31 -3.00
C ILE A 42 -2.18 3.29 -1.99
N ARG A 43 -3.42 3.00 -2.44
CA ARG A 43 -4.58 2.85 -1.55
C ARG A 43 -4.44 1.68 -0.58
N MET A 44 -3.82 0.57 -0.99
CA MET A 44 -3.54 -0.56 -0.10
C MET A 44 -2.51 -0.23 0.98
N LEU A 45 -1.45 0.50 0.61
CA LEU A 45 -0.46 1.02 1.56
C LEU A 45 -1.08 2.02 2.55
N ALA A 46 -2.02 2.84 2.09
CA ALA A 46 -2.78 3.76 2.93
C ALA A 46 -3.87 3.08 3.78
N GLY A 47 -4.21 1.82 3.49
CA GLY A 47 -5.28 1.06 4.17
C GLY A 47 -6.69 1.39 3.71
N LEU A 48 -6.83 2.15 2.62
CA LEU A 48 -8.11 2.49 1.99
C LEU A 48 -8.66 1.34 1.14
N THR A 49 -7.86 0.31 0.92
CA THR A 49 -8.20 -0.93 0.22
C THR A 49 -7.42 -2.07 0.86
N MET A 50 -8.02 -3.24 1.03
CA MET A 50 -7.36 -4.37 1.68
C MET A 50 -6.77 -5.32 0.63
N PRO A 51 -5.47 -5.69 0.73
CA PRO A 51 -4.89 -6.79 -0.05
C PRO A 51 -5.58 -8.12 0.28
N ASP A 52 -5.48 -9.10 -0.61
CA ASP A 52 -6.01 -10.44 -0.33
C ASP A 52 -5.07 -11.26 0.55
N ALA A 53 -3.75 -11.10 0.35
CA ALA A 53 -2.73 -11.74 1.18
C ALA A 53 -1.43 -10.94 1.18
N GLY A 54 -0.56 -11.27 2.14
CA GLY A 54 0.76 -10.67 2.30
C GLY A 54 0.89 -9.83 3.56
N ARG A 55 1.84 -8.89 3.54
CA ARG A 55 2.28 -8.11 4.68
C ARG A 55 2.77 -6.71 4.29
N VAL A 56 2.44 -5.71 5.11
CA VAL A 56 2.93 -4.33 5.03
C VAL A 56 3.45 -3.91 6.39
N VAL A 57 4.71 -3.48 6.45
CA VAL A 57 5.43 -3.11 7.68
C VAL A 57 6.07 -1.74 7.51
N PHE A 58 5.93 -0.88 8.51
CA PHE A 58 6.58 0.42 8.57
C PHE A 58 7.42 0.54 9.85
N GLY A 59 8.75 0.43 9.71
CA GLY A 59 9.63 0.27 10.88
C GLY A 59 9.27 -1.00 11.64
N ASP A 60 8.88 -0.86 12.90
CA ASP A 60 8.45 -1.97 13.77
C ASP A 60 6.93 -2.18 13.78
N GLU A 61 6.17 -1.31 13.10
CA GLU A 61 4.71 -1.36 13.07
C GLU A 61 4.22 -2.21 11.89
N VAL A 62 3.39 -3.21 12.18
CA VAL A 62 2.73 -4.02 11.15
C VAL A 62 1.41 -3.36 10.79
N TRP A 63 1.32 -2.80 9.58
CA TRP A 63 0.09 -2.17 9.08
C TRP A 63 -0.89 -3.18 8.50
N PHE A 64 -0.37 -4.26 7.91
CA PHE A 64 -1.18 -5.34 7.37
C PHE A 64 -0.40 -6.65 7.48
N ASP A 65 -1.08 -7.72 7.88
CA ASP A 65 -0.55 -9.08 7.85
C ASP A 65 -1.71 -10.06 7.77
N SER A 66 -1.89 -10.65 6.58
CA SER A 66 -2.98 -11.59 6.33
C SER A 66 -2.90 -12.86 7.19
N ALA A 67 -1.70 -13.35 7.53
CA ALA A 67 -1.54 -14.58 8.31
C ALA A 67 -1.90 -14.36 9.79
N ARG A 68 -1.71 -13.14 10.27
CA ARG A 68 -2.00 -12.74 11.66
C ARG A 68 -3.34 -12.00 11.81
N ASN A 69 -4.13 -11.88 10.75
CA ASN A 69 -5.36 -11.09 10.71
C ASN A 69 -5.17 -9.64 11.19
N ILE A 70 -4.04 -9.03 10.85
CA ILE A 70 -3.74 -7.63 11.21
C ILE A 70 -4.15 -6.73 10.06
N HIS A 71 -4.98 -5.73 10.35
CA HIS A 71 -5.27 -4.63 9.43
C HIS A 71 -5.40 -3.32 10.20
N LEU A 72 -4.31 -2.56 10.27
CA LEU A 72 -4.27 -1.27 10.94
C LEU A 72 -5.08 -0.25 10.14
N LYS A 73 -6.04 0.42 10.80
CA LYS A 73 -6.89 1.43 10.19
C LYS A 73 -6.07 2.58 9.60
N PRO A 74 -6.48 3.18 8.47
CA PRO A 74 -5.75 4.27 7.80
C PRO A 74 -5.32 5.40 8.75
N GLN A 75 -6.24 5.88 9.60
CA GLN A 75 -5.98 6.99 10.53
C GLN A 75 -4.95 6.68 11.63
N LYS A 76 -4.58 5.40 11.80
CA LYS A 76 -3.53 4.98 12.74
C LYS A 76 -2.18 4.79 12.05
N ARG A 77 -2.12 4.81 10.71
CA ARG A 77 -0.88 4.69 9.95
C ARG A 77 -0.18 6.04 9.95
N ARG A 78 1.13 6.05 10.21
CA ARG A 78 1.97 7.25 10.08
C ARG A 78 2.26 7.56 8.60
N LEU A 79 1.20 7.81 7.83
CA LEU A 79 1.22 8.00 6.39
C LEU A 79 0.28 9.14 6.00
N GLY A 80 0.80 10.12 5.27
CA GLY A 80 -0.02 11.11 4.57
C GLY A 80 -0.42 10.57 3.19
N TYR A 81 -1.70 10.66 2.85
CA TYR A 81 -2.21 10.26 1.54
C TYR A 81 -2.74 11.49 0.80
N VAL A 82 -2.20 11.75 -0.38
CA VAL A 82 -2.66 12.84 -1.27
C VAL A 82 -3.42 12.20 -2.43
N PHE A 83 -4.65 12.67 -2.65
CA PHE A 83 -5.53 12.16 -3.71
C PHE A 83 -5.06 12.62 -5.09
N GLN A 84 -5.40 11.83 -6.11
CA GLN A 84 -5.09 12.16 -7.50
C GLN A 84 -5.87 13.40 -7.97
N ASP A 85 -7.16 13.47 -7.60
CA ASP A 85 -8.00 14.63 -7.83
C ASP A 85 -8.06 15.46 -6.55
N TYR A 86 -7.83 16.76 -6.66
CA TYR A 86 -7.85 17.69 -5.53
C TYR A 86 -9.26 17.71 -4.92
N SER A 87 -9.42 17.00 -3.81
CA SER A 87 -10.63 17.07 -2.98
C SER A 87 -10.38 18.14 -1.92
N LEU A 88 -10.73 19.39 -2.22
CA LEU A 88 -10.83 20.47 -1.24
C LEU A 88 -12.30 20.64 -0.88
N PHE A 89 -12.60 20.66 0.41
CA PHE A 89 -13.90 21.05 0.95
C PHE A 89 -13.95 22.56 1.13
#